data_AF-A0A851Z5M8-F1
#
_entry.id   AF-A0A851Z5M8-F1
#
_cell.length_a   1.000
_cell.length_b   1.000
_cell.length_c   1.000
_cell.angle_alpha   90.00
_cell.angle_beta   90.00
_cell.angle_gamma   90.00
#
_symmetry.space_group_name_H-M   'P 1'
#
loop_
_entity.id
_entity.type
_entity.pdbx_description
1 polymer ?
#
loop_
_entity_poly.entity_id
_entity_poly.type
_entity_poly.pdbx_seq_one_letter_code
_entity_poly.pdbx_strand_id
1 'polypeptide(L)'
;PRHMASVVEAVEALESSDIGVNVTVPALARALGGTCDTPGCRAVLGEPPEVPPEMLGHEQWSVFTHLLGRGAGLGAVLAPDGSTVALGPLFAGVEVGAKRASGSAFPTLEPPVDPLYAVTIAEALATSYASARGGDGNRTTLGPAGCWDDVDDPQNYTLMGPPSLVPDAVANGAMDGVLLGARLAQAPMPLAELLRNYYGTGNGTEKGRPPSSYRRRDFRALTGPGKLQEEVTAMLRVLKVLPPTRELLESVGPEEVVAIAQRAARDFMEVYVECPAILPRCMWGARPYRGTPKPLTLPLASVYIHHTFMPSAPCRTFAECARAMRAMQRFHQDTRGWDDIGYSFVVGSDGYLYQGRGWHWVGAHTKGYNSQGYGVGYVGDFSATSPDPDTIALVRDELLPCAVRTGRLRWNYTLRGHRQMGQTDCPGNSLFQEIGTWQGFQ
;
A
#
# COMPACT_ATOMS: atom_id res chain seq x y z
N PRO A 1 -0.09 20.32 5.88
CA PRO A 1 -0.45 19.11 5.12
C PRO A 1 0.58 17.99 5.28
N ARG A 2 0.10 16.78 5.54
CA ARG A 2 0.87 15.53 5.60
C ARG A 2 0.98 14.90 4.22
N HIS A 3 1.47 15.67 3.25
CA HIS A 3 1.77 15.19 1.90
C HIS A 3 3.23 14.74 1.82
N MET A 4 3.52 13.74 0.99
CA MET A 4 4.89 13.35 0.68
C MET A 4 5.70 14.51 0.08
N ALA A 5 5.07 15.41 -0.68
CA ALA A 5 5.73 16.61 -1.19
C ALA A 5 6.30 17.49 -0.06
N SER A 6 5.53 17.66 1.03
CA SER A 6 5.98 18.41 2.21
C SER A 6 7.15 17.72 2.93
N VAL A 7 7.21 16.38 2.87
CA VAL A 7 8.37 15.62 3.37
C VAL A 7 9.59 15.88 2.50
N VAL A 8 9.45 15.86 1.18
CA VAL A 8 10.55 16.15 0.24
C VAL A 8 11.09 17.56 0.46
N GLU A 9 10.22 18.56 0.57
CA GLU A 9 10.61 19.95 0.85
C GLU A 9 11.33 20.09 2.19
N ALA A 10 10.82 19.43 3.24
CA ALA A 10 11.47 19.45 4.55
C ALA A 10 12.85 18.77 4.51
N VAL A 11 12.98 17.63 3.83
CA VAL A 11 14.26 16.93 3.65
C VAL A 11 15.24 17.82 2.86
N GLU A 12 14.81 18.45 1.77
CA GLU A 12 15.64 19.33 0.96
C GLU A 12 16.15 20.55 1.75
N ALA A 13 15.29 21.12 2.59
CA ALA A 13 15.68 22.20 3.49
C ALA A 13 16.73 21.74 4.52
N LEU A 14 16.63 20.50 5.02
CA LEU A 14 17.62 19.91 5.93
C LEU A 14 18.94 19.60 5.24
N GLU A 15 18.91 19.04 4.03
CA GLU A 15 20.12 18.70 3.26
C GLU A 15 20.88 19.95 2.78
N SER A 16 20.18 21.06 2.56
CA SER A 16 20.77 22.35 2.16
C SER A 16 21.25 23.21 3.34
N SER A 17 20.84 22.89 4.56
CA SER A 17 21.30 23.58 5.76
C SER A 17 22.65 23.01 6.19
N ASP A 18 23.66 23.87 6.42
CA ASP A 18 24.93 23.44 7.01
C ASP A 18 24.72 23.26 8.52
N ILE A 19 24.18 22.10 8.91
CA ILE A 19 23.76 21.81 10.30
C ILE A 19 24.99 21.56 11.21
N GLY A 20 26.23 21.66 10.71
CA GLY A 20 27.45 21.60 11.53
C GLY A 20 27.69 20.27 12.27
N VAL A 21 26.91 19.22 11.96
CA VAL A 21 26.98 17.91 12.60
C VAL A 21 26.88 16.80 11.53
N ASN A 22 27.65 15.73 11.73
CA ASN A 22 27.70 14.56 10.85
C ASN A 22 26.53 13.57 11.08
N VAL A 23 25.28 14.07 11.08
CA VAL A 23 24.06 13.24 11.23
C VAL A 23 23.27 13.25 9.91
N THR A 24 22.90 12.08 9.41
CA THR A 24 22.11 11.96 8.19
C THR A 24 20.62 12.25 8.46
N VAL A 25 19.89 12.77 7.47
CA VAL A 25 18.44 13.03 7.59
C VAL A 25 17.63 11.78 8.01
N PRO A 26 17.92 10.55 7.51
CA PRO A 26 17.27 9.34 8.01
C PRO A 26 17.55 9.08 9.50
N ALA A 27 18.79 9.29 9.96
CA ALA A 27 19.14 9.11 11.37
C ALA A 27 18.47 10.18 12.26
N LEU A 28 18.36 11.41 11.77
CA LEU A 28 17.57 12.46 12.40
C LEU A 28 16.08 12.08 12.48
N ALA A 29 15.53 11.50 11.41
CA ALA A 29 14.15 11.02 11.40
C ALA A 29 13.92 9.90 12.44
N ARG A 30 14.90 9.03 12.66
CA ARG A 30 14.85 8.04 13.76
C ARG A 30 14.77 8.68 15.13
N ALA A 31 15.60 9.69 15.38
CA ALA A 31 15.63 10.38 16.66
C ALA A 31 14.34 11.16 16.95
N LEU A 32 13.77 11.80 15.93
CA LEU A 32 12.60 12.66 16.10
C LEU A 32 11.27 11.92 16.03
N GLY A 33 11.17 10.91 15.16
CA GLY A 33 9.92 10.18 14.92
C GLY A 33 9.73 8.93 15.79
N GLY A 34 10.75 8.52 16.56
CA GLY A 34 10.70 7.25 17.28
C GLY A 34 10.58 6.03 16.36
N THR A 35 11.06 6.15 15.12
CA THR A 35 10.82 5.17 14.05
C THR A 35 11.62 3.88 14.20
N CYS A 36 12.59 3.87 15.12
CA CYS A 36 13.46 2.74 15.45
C CYS A 36 13.55 2.57 16.98
N ASP A 37 12.42 2.73 17.67
CA ASP A 37 12.34 2.51 19.13
C ASP A 37 12.20 1.04 19.52
N THR A 38 12.04 0.16 18.53
CA THR A 38 11.89 -1.28 18.76
C THR A 38 13.24 -1.93 19.08
N PRO A 39 13.27 -2.98 19.93
CA PRO A 39 14.51 -3.63 20.33
C PRO A 39 15.31 -4.18 19.13
N GLY A 40 14.63 -4.75 18.13
CA GLY A 40 15.27 -5.28 16.93
C GLY A 40 15.89 -4.19 16.07
N CYS A 41 15.16 -3.10 15.84
CA CYS A 41 15.68 -1.98 15.07
C CYS A 41 16.91 -1.37 15.73
N ARG A 42 16.91 -1.19 17.06
CA ARG A 42 18.09 -0.72 17.80
C ARG A 42 19.25 -1.71 17.76
N ALA A 43 18.97 -3.01 17.79
CA ALA A 43 20.00 -4.04 17.64
C ALA A 43 20.68 -4.00 16.26
N VAL A 44 20.02 -3.46 15.23
CA VAL A 44 20.56 -3.35 13.87
C VAL A 44 21.17 -1.98 13.58
N LEU A 45 20.46 -0.88 13.88
CA LEU A 45 20.88 0.49 13.53
C LEU A 45 21.57 1.23 14.68
N GLY A 46 21.59 0.66 15.88
CA GLY A 46 22.03 1.31 17.11
C GLY A 46 20.97 2.26 17.67
N GLU A 47 21.28 2.84 18.83
CA GLU A 47 20.44 3.86 19.43
C GLU A 47 20.25 5.05 18.47
N PRO A 48 19.07 5.70 18.47
CA PRO A 48 18.88 6.94 17.74
C PRO A 48 19.88 8.01 18.21
N PRO A 49 20.42 8.84 17.31
CA PRO A 49 21.33 9.92 17.71
C PRO A 49 20.61 10.92 18.62
N GLU A 50 21.35 11.52 19.56
CA GLU A 50 20.82 12.66 20.32
C GLU A 50 20.71 13.88 19.41
N VAL A 51 19.58 14.58 19.49
CA VAL A 51 19.31 15.77 18.66
C VAL A 51 19.08 16.97 19.57
N PRO A 52 20.09 17.84 19.76
CA PRO A 52 19.93 19.09 20.49
C PRO A 52 18.80 19.97 19.93
N PRO A 53 18.00 20.64 20.78
CA PRO A 53 16.93 21.54 20.35
C PRO A 53 17.38 22.70 19.45
N GLU A 54 18.66 23.08 19.53
CA GLU A 54 19.27 24.21 18.81
C GLU A 54 19.73 23.86 17.38
N MET A 55 19.66 22.58 16.98
CA MET A 55 20.23 22.10 15.70
C MET A 55 19.46 22.53 14.45
N LEU A 56 18.14 22.75 14.54
CA LEU A 56 17.32 23.14 13.40
C LEU A 56 16.65 24.48 13.69
N GLY A 57 16.44 25.30 12.65
CA GLY A 57 15.59 26.47 12.80
C GLY A 57 14.21 26.07 13.33
N HIS A 58 13.63 26.87 14.24
CA HIS A 58 12.39 26.53 14.95
C HIS A 58 11.25 26.09 14.00
N GLU A 59 11.16 26.68 12.81
CA GLU A 59 10.16 26.29 11.78
C GLU A 59 10.47 24.93 11.14
N GLN A 60 11.71 24.67 10.72
CA GLN A 60 12.13 23.39 10.14
C GLN A 60 11.94 22.24 11.14
N TRP A 61 12.33 22.47 12.40
CA TRP A 61 12.11 21.54 13.51
C TRP A 61 10.63 21.22 13.68
N SER A 62 9.78 22.23 13.75
CA SER A 62 8.34 22.05 13.96
C SER A 62 7.69 21.29 12.82
N VAL A 63 8.05 21.57 11.56
CA VAL A 63 7.48 20.88 10.40
C VAL A 63 7.93 19.42 10.35
N PHE A 64 9.23 19.17 10.53
CA PHE A 64 9.77 17.82 10.43
C PHE A 64 9.31 16.93 11.59
N THR A 65 9.28 17.45 12.82
CA THR A 65 8.70 16.75 13.98
C THR A 65 7.19 16.56 13.85
N HIS A 66 6.46 17.52 13.26
CA HIS A 66 5.03 17.33 12.99
C HIS A 66 4.80 16.17 12.01
N LEU A 67 5.55 16.12 10.91
CA LEU A 67 5.43 15.05 9.91
C LEU A 67 5.79 13.68 10.50
N LEU A 68 6.82 13.61 11.35
CA LEU A 68 7.30 12.40 12.00
C LEU A 68 6.59 12.02 13.31
N GLY A 69 5.73 12.90 13.84
CA GLY A 69 5.40 12.97 15.26
C GLY A 69 4.85 11.71 15.93
N ARG A 70 5.33 11.49 17.17
CA ARG A 70 4.81 10.53 18.17
C ARG A 70 3.37 10.91 18.59
N GLY A 71 2.38 10.27 17.98
CA GLY A 71 0.95 10.44 18.27
C GLY A 71 0.11 9.42 17.52
N ALA A 72 -1.23 9.50 17.61
CA ALA A 72 -2.19 8.53 17.07
C ALA A 72 -2.20 8.35 15.53
N GLY A 73 -1.20 8.88 14.82
CA GLY A 73 -1.13 8.92 13.35
C GLY A 73 0.19 8.44 12.76
N LEU A 74 0.75 7.31 13.23
CA LEU A 74 1.76 6.44 12.54
C LEU A 74 2.98 7.08 11.84
N GLY A 75 3.25 8.39 11.99
CA GLY A 75 4.14 9.13 11.09
C GLY A 75 3.74 8.98 9.62
N ALA A 76 2.45 8.92 9.32
CA ALA A 76 1.94 8.64 7.98
C ALA A 76 1.80 9.90 7.12
N VAL A 77 1.96 9.74 5.80
CA VAL A 77 1.77 10.80 4.80
C VAL A 77 1.04 10.26 3.57
N LEU A 78 0.30 11.14 2.89
CA LEU A 78 -0.34 10.85 1.60
C LEU A 78 0.68 11.01 0.46
N ALA A 79 0.88 9.94 -0.31
CA ALA A 79 1.74 9.96 -1.49
C ALA A 79 0.94 10.39 -2.74
N PRO A 80 1.61 10.94 -3.78
CA PRO A 80 0.95 11.42 -5.00
C PRO A 80 0.20 10.35 -5.79
N ASP A 81 0.55 9.08 -5.57
CA ASP A 81 -0.12 7.93 -6.16
C ASP A 81 -1.40 7.51 -5.41
N GLY A 82 -1.78 8.24 -4.35
CA GLY A 82 -2.98 7.98 -3.55
C GLY A 82 -2.79 6.99 -2.41
N SER A 83 -1.60 6.39 -2.29
CA SER A 83 -1.28 5.53 -1.16
C SER A 83 -0.95 6.33 0.09
N THR A 84 -1.15 5.73 1.26
CA THR A 84 -0.66 6.27 2.53
C THR A 84 0.59 5.50 2.94
N VAL A 85 1.64 6.22 3.33
CA VAL A 85 2.98 5.68 3.60
C VAL A 85 3.42 6.12 4.99
N ALA A 86 3.83 5.18 5.84
CA ALA A 86 4.46 5.48 7.11
C ALA A 86 5.94 5.81 6.90
N LEU A 87 6.36 7.00 7.37
CA LEU A 87 7.73 7.49 7.19
C LEU A 87 8.76 6.69 7.98
N GLY A 88 8.35 6.04 9.07
CA GLY A 88 9.26 5.30 9.93
C GLY A 88 10.02 4.16 9.24
N PRO A 89 9.32 3.11 8.79
CA PRO A 89 9.97 2.02 8.06
C PRO A 89 10.59 2.49 6.75
N LEU A 90 10.05 3.53 6.10
CA LEU A 90 10.65 4.16 4.92
C LEU A 90 12.07 4.67 5.22
N PHE A 91 12.21 5.56 6.20
CA PHE A 91 13.51 6.13 6.54
C PHE A 91 14.47 5.12 7.17
N ALA A 92 13.97 4.13 7.90
CA ALA A 92 14.80 3.04 8.43
C ALA A 92 15.49 2.25 7.30
N GLY A 93 14.73 1.90 6.24
CA GLY A 93 15.30 1.24 5.07
C GLY A 93 16.30 2.12 4.31
N VAL A 94 16.01 3.42 4.18
CA VAL A 94 16.93 4.36 3.54
C VAL A 94 18.22 4.55 4.35
N GLU A 95 18.15 4.58 5.68
CA GLU A 95 19.36 4.62 6.52
C GLU A 95 20.24 3.38 6.32
N VAL A 96 19.63 2.19 6.24
CA VAL A 96 20.37 0.96 5.90
C VAL A 96 21.07 1.10 4.56
N GLY A 97 20.38 1.62 3.55
CA GLY A 97 20.94 1.88 2.23
C GLY A 97 22.14 2.82 2.26
N ALA A 98 22.02 3.93 2.99
CA ALA A 98 23.09 4.90 3.17
C ALA A 98 24.31 4.30 3.88
N LYS A 99 24.09 3.55 4.97
CA LYS A 99 25.17 2.84 5.70
C LYS A 99 25.89 1.81 4.83
N ARG A 100 25.16 1.09 3.96
CA ARG A 100 25.76 0.17 2.99
C ARG A 100 26.63 0.91 1.98
N ALA A 101 26.12 2.01 1.42
CA ALA A 101 26.85 2.84 0.47
C ALA A 101 28.16 3.41 1.05
N SER A 102 28.17 3.78 2.34
CA SER A 102 29.37 4.28 3.03
C SER A 102 30.30 3.17 3.53
N GLY A 103 29.97 1.89 3.32
CA GLY A 103 30.74 0.76 3.85
C GLY A 103 30.71 0.63 5.38
N SER A 104 29.72 1.25 6.04
CA SER A 104 29.56 1.18 7.49
C SER A 104 29.13 -0.23 7.91
N ALA A 105 29.77 -0.77 8.94
CA ALA A 105 29.44 -2.07 9.47
C ALA A 105 28.11 -2.04 10.24
N PHE A 106 27.37 -3.15 10.16
CA PHE A 106 26.22 -3.43 11.02
C PHE A 106 26.67 -4.34 12.18
N PRO A 107 26.01 -4.26 13.36
CA PRO A 107 26.21 -5.23 14.42
C PRO A 107 25.98 -6.66 13.92
N THR A 108 26.84 -7.58 14.36
CA THR A 108 26.66 -9.01 14.07
C THR A 108 25.57 -9.58 14.97
N LEU A 109 24.48 -10.03 14.35
CA LEU A 109 23.37 -10.70 15.02
C LEU A 109 23.42 -12.21 14.75
N GLU A 110 23.02 -13.00 15.74
CA GLU A 110 22.95 -14.46 15.64
C GLU A 110 21.51 -14.93 15.90
N PRO A 111 20.82 -15.54 14.92
CA PRO A 111 21.27 -15.75 13.53
C PRO A 111 21.40 -14.43 12.75
N PRO A 112 22.17 -14.41 11.65
CA PRO A 112 22.28 -13.23 10.81
C PRO A 112 20.92 -12.86 10.20
N VAL A 113 20.63 -11.56 10.18
CA VAL A 113 19.45 -10.96 9.53
C VAL A 113 19.94 -9.97 8.49
N ASP A 114 19.19 -9.79 7.41
CA ASP A 114 19.41 -8.70 6.48
C ASP A 114 18.92 -7.38 7.14
N PRO A 115 19.81 -6.40 7.40
CA PRO A 115 19.43 -5.14 8.04
C PRO A 115 18.26 -4.43 7.35
N LEU A 116 18.16 -4.56 6.02
CA LEU A 116 17.14 -3.89 5.23
C LEU A 116 15.74 -4.41 5.55
N TYR A 117 15.58 -5.73 5.71
CA TYR A 117 14.29 -6.33 6.06
C TYR A 117 14.03 -6.27 7.57
N ALA A 118 15.08 -6.44 8.37
CA ALA A 118 15.01 -6.43 9.83
C ALA A 118 14.31 -5.16 10.37
N VAL A 119 14.75 -3.99 9.90
CA VAL A 119 14.27 -2.68 10.41
C VAL A 119 13.02 -2.15 9.72
N THR A 120 12.66 -2.72 8.57
CA THR A 120 11.51 -2.24 7.78
C THR A 120 10.25 -3.06 8.07
N ILE A 121 10.33 -4.39 8.01
CA ILE A 121 9.14 -5.24 8.04
C ILE A 121 9.26 -6.51 8.88
N ALA A 122 10.44 -7.13 8.96
CA ALA A 122 10.58 -8.44 9.57
C ALA A 122 10.28 -8.43 11.07
N GLU A 123 10.76 -7.42 11.81
CA GLU A 123 10.44 -7.26 13.24
C GLU A 123 8.95 -6.99 13.48
N ALA A 124 8.33 -6.14 12.65
CA ALA A 124 6.92 -5.79 12.78
C ALA A 124 6.02 -7.03 12.51
N LEU A 125 6.33 -7.82 11.48
CA LEU A 125 5.66 -9.08 11.19
C LEU A 125 5.86 -10.11 12.32
N ALA A 126 7.10 -10.30 12.76
CA ALA A 126 7.45 -11.20 13.85
C ALA A 126 6.63 -10.90 15.11
N THR A 127 6.64 -9.63 15.54
CA THR A 127 5.98 -9.19 16.76
C THR A 127 4.45 -9.24 16.63
N SER A 128 3.90 -8.84 15.48
CA SER A 128 2.45 -8.84 15.23
C SER A 128 1.88 -10.25 15.32
N TYR A 129 2.50 -11.20 14.62
CA TYR A 129 2.03 -12.58 14.57
C TYR A 129 2.32 -13.35 15.86
N ALA A 130 3.47 -13.12 16.51
CA ALA A 130 3.75 -13.73 17.80
C ALA A 130 2.77 -13.26 18.89
N SER A 131 2.37 -11.98 18.87
CA SER A 131 1.39 -11.44 19.82
C SER A 131 -0.03 -11.96 19.58
N ALA A 132 -0.33 -12.46 18.38
CA ALA A 132 -1.65 -13.00 18.02
C ALA A 132 -1.81 -14.51 18.32
N ARG A 133 -0.74 -15.17 18.77
CA ARG A 133 -0.63 -16.62 18.99
C ARG A 133 -1.64 -17.21 20.00
N GLY A 134 -2.13 -16.42 20.97
CA GLY A 134 -2.94 -16.91 22.11
C GLY A 134 -4.30 -16.24 22.30
N GLY A 135 -4.81 -15.49 21.31
CA GLY A 135 -6.15 -14.87 21.39
C GLY A 135 -7.22 -15.67 20.64
N ASP A 136 -8.50 -15.37 20.88
CA ASP A 136 -9.71 -15.99 20.27
C ASP A 136 -9.86 -15.78 18.75
N GLY A 137 -8.76 -15.74 17.99
CA GLY A 137 -8.77 -15.43 16.54
C GLY A 137 -9.13 -13.97 16.22
N ASN A 138 -9.33 -13.11 17.23
CA ASN A 138 -9.90 -11.77 17.08
C ASN A 138 -8.86 -10.64 17.00
N ARG A 139 -7.55 -10.94 17.01
CA ARG A 139 -6.46 -9.94 16.86
C ARG A 139 -6.09 -9.76 15.39
N THR A 140 -6.20 -8.52 14.91
CA THR A 140 -5.81 -8.12 13.56
C THR A 140 -4.27 -8.11 13.46
N THR A 141 -3.70 -8.96 12.59
CA THR A 141 -2.24 -9.07 12.42
C THR A 141 -1.67 -8.16 11.34
N LEU A 142 -2.48 -7.83 10.32
CA LEU A 142 -2.16 -6.95 9.21
C LEU A 142 -3.31 -5.96 8.98
N GLY A 143 -2.99 -4.80 8.43
CA GLY A 143 -3.94 -3.72 8.22
C GLY A 143 -4.45 -3.12 9.54
N PRO A 144 -5.59 -2.43 9.53
CA PRO A 144 -6.37 -2.05 8.36
C PRO A 144 -5.71 -0.91 7.57
N ALA A 145 -6.35 -0.56 6.46
CA ALA A 145 -6.25 0.75 5.86
C ALA A 145 -6.81 1.84 6.78
N GLY A 146 -6.68 3.08 6.33
CA GLY A 146 -7.18 4.27 7.01
C GLY A 146 -7.63 5.32 6.02
N CYS A 147 -8.18 6.40 6.56
CA CYS A 147 -8.73 7.52 5.83
C CYS A 147 -8.08 8.81 6.30
N TRP A 148 -7.81 9.70 5.35
CA TRP A 148 -7.52 11.10 5.64
C TRP A 148 -8.81 11.86 5.91
N ASP A 149 -8.74 12.88 6.75
CA ASP A 149 -9.80 13.86 6.96
C ASP A 149 -10.11 14.67 5.71
N ASP A 150 -9.07 15.12 5.01
CA ASP A 150 -9.13 15.71 3.69
C ASP A 150 -7.96 15.18 2.84
N VAL A 151 -8.22 14.70 1.63
CA VAL A 151 -7.14 14.17 0.76
C VAL A 151 -6.45 15.28 -0.05
N ASP A 152 -7.08 16.45 -0.18
CA ASP A 152 -6.46 17.61 -0.81
C ASP A 152 -5.57 18.36 0.21
N ASP A 153 -5.97 18.39 1.50
CA ASP A 153 -5.18 18.92 2.63
C ASP A 153 -5.15 17.96 3.84
N PRO A 154 -4.39 16.86 3.78
CA PRO A 154 -4.37 15.82 4.82
C PRO A 154 -3.74 16.33 6.10
N GLN A 155 -4.46 16.22 7.21
CA GLN A 155 -3.95 16.60 8.54
C GLN A 155 -4.02 15.41 9.51
N ASN A 156 -5.11 14.63 9.45
CA ASN A 156 -5.36 13.51 10.34
C ASN A 156 -5.64 12.22 9.59
N TYR A 157 -4.89 11.17 9.93
CA TYR A 157 -5.10 9.83 9.41
C TYR A 157 -5.78 8.93 10.45
N THR A 158 -6.93 8.36 10.10
CA THR A 158 -7.73 7.51 11.00
C THR A 158 -7.84 6.10 10.44
N LEU A 159 -7.51 5.09 11.24
CA LEU A 159 -7.65 3.68 10.86
C LEU A 159 -9.12 3.28 10.71
N MET A 160 -9.44 2.49 9.68
CA MET A 160 -10.80 2.02 9.39
C MET A 160 -11.26 0.84 10.26
N GLY A 161 -10.40 0.38 11.17
CA GLY A 161 -10.65 -0.80 12.01
C GLY A 161 -9.65 -0.90 13.15
N PRO A 162 -9.66 -2.02 13.89
CA PRO A 162 -8.75 -2.25 15.01
C PRO A 162 -7.29 -2.13 14.59
N PRO A 163 -6.43 -1.43 15.35
CA PRO A 163 -5.03 -1.27 14.99
C PRO A 163 -4.29 -2.62 15.04
N SER A 164 -3.37 -2.82 14.08
CA SER A 164 -2.31 -3.83 14.16
C SER A 164 -0.94 -3.15 14.24
N LEU A 165 0.13 -3.93 14.41
CA LEU A 165 1.50 -3.43 14.28
C LEU A 165 1.93 -3.20 12.83
N VAL A 166 1.15 -3.71 11.87
CA VAL A 166 1.43 -3.58 10.43
C VAL A 166 0.17 -3.06 9.71
N PRO A 167 -0.29 -1.83 10.03
CA PRO A 167 -1.33 -1.18 9.25
C PRO A 167 -0.84 -0.93 7.82
N ASP A 168 -1.76 -0.70 6.87
CA ASP A 168 -1.41 -0.62 5.45
C ASP A 168 -0.35 0.47 5.18
N ALA A 169 -0.39 1.57 5.93
CA ALA A 169 0.62 2.63 5.85
C ALA A 169 2.04 2.12 6.21
N VAL A 170 2.16 1.29 7.24
CA VAL A 170 3.44 0.68 7.64
C VAL A 170 3.90 -0.32 6.60
N ALA A 171 3.00 -1.15 6.06
CA ALA A 171 3.34 -2.08 4.99
C ALA A 171 3.87 -1.35 3.73
N ASN A 172 3.20 -0.27 3.30
CA ASN A 172 3.65 0.55 2.18
C ASN A 172 5.01 1.22 2.47
N GLY A 173 5.15 1.84 3.64
CA GLY A 173 6.42 2.46 4.04
C GLY A 173 7.58 1.47 4.14
N ALA A 174 7.31 0.24 4.57
CA ALA A 174 8.32 -0.80 4.63
C ALA A 174 8.74 -1.30 3.25
N MET A 175 7.79 -1.54 2.34
CA MET A 175 8.12 -1.90 0.95
C MET A 175 8.94 -0.79 0.28
N ASP A 176 8.51 0.46 0.43
CA ASP A 176 9.21 1.62 -0.13
C ASP A 176 10.60 1.77 0.51
N GLY A 177 10.74 1.57 1.83
CA GLY A 177 12.02 1.58 2.55
C GLY A 177 13.00 0.52 2.07
N VAL A 178 12.53 -0.71 1.80
CA VAL A 178 13.35 -1.78 1.20
C VAL A 178 13.80 -1.39 -0.20
N LEU A 179 12.88 -0.91 -1.04
CA LEU A 179 13.18 -0.53 -2.43
C LEU A 179 14.18 0.63 -2.51
N LEU A 180 13.94 1.71 -1.75
CA LEU A 180 14.77 2.89 -1.76
C LEU A 180 16.11 2.64 -1.08
N GLY A 181 16.14 1.87 0.01
CA GLY A 181 17.39 1.47 0.67
C GLY A 181 18.28 0.61 -0.25
N ALA A 182 17.70 -0.35 -0.97
CA ALA A 182 18.43 -1.15 -1.94
C ALA A 182 18.98 -0.32 -3.11
N ARG A 183 18.19 0.65 -3.61
CA ARG A 183 18.62 1.59 -4.65
C ARG A 183 19.76 2.47 -4.17
N LEU A 184 19.64 3.07 -2.99
CA LEU A 184 20.64 3.99 -2.45
C LEU A 184 21.97 3.28 -2.17
N ALA A 185 21.94 2.01 -1.76
CA ALA A 185 23.14 1.20 -1.57
C ALA A 185 23.95 0.99 -2.87
N GLN A 186 23.28 1.02 -4.03
CA GLN A 186 23.93 0.85 -5.35
C GLN A 186 24.32 2.18 -5.99
N ALA A 187 23.46 3.18 -5.86
CA ALA A 187 23.63 4.50 -6.45
C ALA A 187 23.33 5.58 -5.39
N PRO A 188 24.34 6.01 -4.62
CA PRO A 188 24.19 7.05 -3.60
C PRO A 188 23.73 8.37 -4.22
N MET A 189 22.72 9.01 -3.62
CA MET A 189 22.19 10.30 -4.04
C MET A 189 21.53 11.04 -2.86
N PRO A 190 21.30 12.36 -2.96
CA PRO A 190 20.54 13.09 -1.94
C PRO A 190 19.15 12.49 -1.70
N LEU A 191 18.70 12.47 -0.44
CA LEU A 191 17.44 11.88 -0.03
C LEU A 191 16.25 12.60 -0.66
N ALA A 192 16.28 13.94 -0.73
CA ALA A 192 15.21 14.70 -1.39
C ALA A 192 15.09 14.30 -2.87
N GLU A 193 16.23 14.09 -3.55
CA GLU A 193 16.27 13.63 -4.94
C GLU A 193 15.73 12.19 -5.07
N LEU A 194 16.14 11.28 -4.18
CA LEU A 194 15.65 9.90 -4.15
C LEU A 194 14.12 9.84 -4.01
N LEU A 195 13.56 10.58 -3.05
CA LEU A 195 12.12 10.62 -2.79
C LEU A 195 11.36 11.28 -3.96
N ARG A 196 11.87 12.39 -4.50
CA ARG A 196 11.27 13.08 -5.65
C ARG A 196 11.25 12.19 -6.89
N ASN A 197 12.31 11.42 -7.13
CA ASN A 197 12.39 10.48 -8.25
C ASN A 197 11.41 9.32 -8.09
N TYR A 198 11.14 8.89 -6.86
CA TYR A 198 10.28 7.74 -6.60
C TYR A 198 8.78 8.08 -6.55
N TYR A 199 8.42 9.19 -5.89
CA TYR A 199 7.02 9.61 -5.74
C TYR A 199 6.57 10.62 -6.79
N GLY A 200 7.49 11.24 -7.54
CA GLY A 200 7.19 12.22 -8.57
C GLY A 200 6.90 11.61 -9.94
N THR A 201 6.19 12.36 -10.78
CA THR A 201 5.79 11.95 -12.15
C THR A 201 6.75 12.40 -13.25
N GLY A 202 7.85 13.09 -12.90
CA GLY A 202 8.80 13.71 -13.86
C GLY A 202 9.90 12.79 -14.38
N ASN A 203 10.20 11.68 -13.70
CA ASN A 203 11.29 10.75 -14.02
C ASN A 203 10.82 9.28 -14.25
N GLY A 204 9.51 9.05 -14.35
CA GLY A 204 8.95 7.73 -14.60
C GLY A 204 9.30 7.21 -15.99
N THR A 205 9.67 5.93 -16.08
CA THR A 205 9.90 5.21 -17.35
C THR A 205 8.65 5.10 -18.22
N GLU A 206 7.47 5.38 -17.65
CA GLU A 206 6.17 5.23 -18.28
C GLU A 206 5.35 6.52 -18.11
N LYS A 207 4.77 7.02 -19.21
CA LYS A 207 4.11 8.33 -19.28
C LYS A 207 2.97 8.47 -18.25
N GLY A 208 3.28 9.09 -17.11
CA GLY A 208 2.31 9.68 -16.18
C GLY A 208 2.13 8.97 -14.83
N ARG A 209 2.78 7.83 -14.57
CA ARG A 209 2.74 7.16 -13.24
C ARG A 209 4.06 7.34 -12.49
N PRO A 210 4.03 7.67 -11.19
CA PRO A 210 5.25 7.66 -10.38
C PRO A 210 5.73 6.21 -10.19
N PRO A 211 7.06 5.97 -10.05
CA PRO A 211 7.59 4.65 -9.71
C PRO A 211 6.94 4.00 -8.49
N SER A 212 6.46 4.80 -7.52
CA SER A 212 5.76 4.31 -6.33
C SER A 212 4.47 3.53 -6.64
N SER A 213 3.80 3.78 -7.78
CA SER A 213 2.66 2.97 -8.23
C SER A 213 3.03 1.50 -8.48
N TYR A 214 4.31 1.20 -8.69
CA TYR A 214 4.82 -0.14 -8.95
C TYR A 214 5.42 -0.83 -7.73
N ARG A 215 5.28 -0.24 -6.52
CA ARG A 215 5.93 -0.75 -5.29
C ARG A 215 5.74 -2.25 -5.06
N ARG A 216 4.54 -2.78 -5.33
CA ARG A 216 4.20 -4.19 -5.07
C ARG A 216 4.94 -5.12 -6.02
N ARG A 217 4.98 -4.76 -7.31
CA ARG A 217 5.72 -5.47 -8.35
C ARG A 217 7.22 -5.46 -8.05
N ASP A 218 7.75 -4.27 -7.76
CA ASP A 218 9.18 -4.08 -7.59
C ASP A 218 9.67 -4.74 -6.28
N PHE A 219 8.85 -4.67 -5.21
CA PHE A 219 9.14 -5.37 -3.95
C PHE A 219 9.15 -6.89 -4.14
N ARG A 220 8.21 -7.44 -4.93
CA ARG A 220 8.21 -8.86 -5.30
C ARG A 220 9.50 -9.26 -6.00
N ALA A 221 9.92 -8.47 -6.99
CA ALA A 221 11.10 -8.74 -7.79
C ALA A 221 12.38 -8.69 -6.96
N LEU A 222 12.50 -7.74 -6.04
CA LEU A 222 13.66 -7.59 -5.16
C LEU A 222 13.72 -8.65 -4.05
N THR A 223 12.58 -8.98 -3.45
CA THR A 223 12.52 -9.90 -2.31
C THR A 223 12.68 -11.35 -2.77
N GLY A 224 12.07 -11.73 -3.90
CA GLY A 224 12.06 -13.11 -4.36
C GLY A 224 11.27 -14.06 -3.45
N PRO A 225 11.15 -15.33 -3.86
CA PRO A 225 10.42 -16.34 -3.09
C PRO A 225 11.17 -16.72 -1.81
N GLY A 226 10.45 -16.92 -0.70
CA GLY A 226 11.01 -17.45 0.56
C GLY A 226 11.77 -16.46 1.43
N LYS A 227 12.42 -15.44 0.84
CA LYS A 227 13.25 -14.47 1.56
C LYS A 227 12.55 -13.81 2.75
N LEU A 228 11.31 -13.34 2.58
CA LEU A 228 10.58 -12.71 3.69
C LEU A 228 10.35 -13.68 4.86
N GLN A 229 10.07 -14.95 4.58
CA GLN A 229 9.92 -15.97 5.62
C GLN A 229 11.25 -16.22 6.35
N GLU A 230 12.37 -16.27 5.62
CA GLU A 230 13.70 -16.43 6.19
C GLU A 230 14.03 -15.27 7.14
N GLU A 231 13.81 -14.03 6.71
CA GLU A 231 14.08 -12.84 7.52
C GLU A 231 13.18 -12.75 8.75
N VAL A 232 11.88 -13.07 8.64
CA VAL A 232 10.98 -13.11 9.81
C VAL A 232 11.39 -14.22 10.78
N THR A 233 11.84 -15.38 10.27
CA THR A 233 12.32 -16.50 11.11
C THR A 233 13.58 -16.09 11.87
N ALA A 234 14.56 -15.50 11.19
CA ALA A 234 15.80 -15.04 11.80
C ALA A 234 15.52 -13.92 12.82
N MET A 235 14.65 -12.97 12.47
CA MET A 235 14.29 -11.87 13.36
C MET A 235 13.57 -12.35 14.62
N LEU A 236 12.65 -13.32 14.53
CA LEU A 236 12.01 -13.94 15.70
C LEU A 236 13.04 -14.56 16.66
N ARG A 237 14.08 -15.19 16.13
CA ARG A 237 15.16 -15.78 16.95
C ARG A 237 16.00 -14.70 17.63
N VAL A 238 16.27 -13.59 16.95
CA VAL A 238 16.94 -12.42 17.53
C VAL A 238 16.09 -11.81 18.65
N LEU A 239 14.79 -11.57 18.42
CA LEU A 239 13.90 -10.98 19.42
C LEU A 239 13.76 -11.84 20.68
N LYS A 240 13.90 -13.18 20.57
CA LYS A 240 13.90 -14.09 21.72
C LYS A 240 15.08 -13.89 22.68
N VAL A 241 16.17 -13.24 22.25
CA VAL A 241 17.34 -12.99 23.10
C VAL A 241 17.51 -11.52 23.49
N LEU A 242 16.76 -10.60 22.87
CA LEU A 242 16.78 -9.17 23.18
C LEU A 242 15.76 -8.81 24.30
N PRO A 243 16.15 -8.08 25.35
CA PRO A 243 15.19 -7.46 26.27
C PRO A 243 14.45 -6.27 25.60
N PRO A 244 13.16 -6.03 25.92
CA PRO A 244 12.27 -6.83 26.77
C PRO A 244 11.55 -7.97 26.01
N THR A 245 11.75 -8.11 24.69
CA THR A 245 11.01 -9.08 23.85
C THR A 245 11.28 -10.55 24.22
N ARG A 246 12.42 -10.84 24.84
CA ARG A 246 12.76 -12.15 25.39
C ARG A 246 11.66 -12.71 26.29
N GLU A 247 11.14 -11.91 27.22
CA GLU A 247 10.12 -12.35 28.18
C GLU A 247 8.80 -12.68 27.48
N LEU A 248 8.43 -11.88 26.47
CA LEU A 248 7.22 -12.07 25.69
C LEU A 248 7.28 -13.32 24.81
N LEU A 249 8.48 -13.68 24.33
CA LEU A 249 8.68 -14.75 23.36
C LEU A 249 9.28 -16.03 23.97
N GLU A 250 9.52 -16.08 25.28
CA GLU A 250 10.15 -17.22 25.97
C GLU A 250 9.40 -18.52 25.67
N SER A 251 8.07 -18.49 25.76
CA SER A 251 7.18 -19.63 25.55
C SER A 251 7.06 -20.09 24.08
N VAL A 252 7.60 -19.37 23.10
CA VAL A 252 7.50 -19.71 21.67
C VAL A 252 8.52 -20.79 21.31
N GLY A 253 8.07 -22.00 20.98
CA GLY A 253 8.97 -23.11 20.63
C GLY A 253 9.67 -22.94 19.26
N PRO A 254 10.76 -23.67 18.96
CA PRO A 254 11.45 -23.58 17.67
C PRO A 254 10.58 -23.89 16.44
N GLU A 255 9.70 -24.90 16.53
CA GLU A 255 8.75 -25.23 15.45
C GLU A 255 7.71 -24.12 15.27
N GLU A 256 7.30 -23.51 16.38
CA GLU A 256 6.32 -22.42 16.36
C GLU A 256 6.89 -21.14 15.77
N VAL A 257 8.18 -20.85 16.00
CA VAL A 257 8.88 -19.75 15.30
C VAL A 257 8.74 -19.90 13.78
N VAL A 258 8.95 -21.11 13.25
CA VAL A 258 8.83 -21.38 11.82
C VAL A 258 7.38 -21.21 11.36
N ALA A 259 6.42 -21.73 12.11
CA ALA A 259 5.00 -21.61 11.77
C ALA A 259 4.50 -20.14 11.78
N ILE A 260 4.92 -19.34 12.76
CA ILE A 260 4.64 -17.90 12.85
C ILE A 260 5.23 -17.19 11.63
N ALA A 261 6.51 -17.42 11.33
CA ALA A 261 7.18 -16.77 10.21
C ALA A 261 6.56 -17.13 8.86
N GLN A 262 6.27 -18.42 8.64
CA GLN A 262 5.62 -18.88 7.42
C GLN A 262 4.23 -18.25 7.24
N ARG A 263 3.45 -18.15 8.33
CA ARG A 263 2.15 -17.49 8.29
C ARG A 263 2.29 -15.99 8.01
N ALA A 264 3.17 -15.30 8.73
CA ALA A 264 3.38 -13.86 8.57
C ALA A 264 3.81 -13.48 7.15
N ALA A 265 4.78 -14.21 6.60
CA ALA A 265 5.27 -13.98 5.24
C ALA A 265 4.19 -14.28 4.19
N ARG A 266 3.51 -15.43 4.29
CA ARG A 266 2.44 -15.77 3.34
C ARG A 266 1.31 -14.73 3.34
N ASP A 267 0.81 -14.37 4.52
CA ASP A 267 -0.28 -13.42 4.65
C ASP A 267 0.14 -12.01 4.14
N PHE A 268 1.37 -11.56 4.44
CA PHE A 268 1.90 -10.29 3.92
C PHE A 268 2.03 -10.31 2.40
N MET A 269 2.61 -11.38 1.83
CA MET A 269 2.77 -11.52 0.39
C MET A 269 1.40 -11.56 -0.32
N GLU A 270 0.42 -12.28 0.23
CA GLU A 270 -0.92 -12.32 -0.34
C GLU A 270 -1.58 -10.93 -0.34
N VAL A 271 -1.57 -10.22 0.79
CA VAL A 271 -2.29 -8.95 0.96
C VAL A 271 -1.59 -7.77 0.27
N TYR A 272 -0.26 -7.67 0.39
CA TYR A 272 0.49 -6.49 -0.02
C TYR A 272 1.26 -6.65 -1.32
N VAL A 273 1.47 -7.87 -1.80
CA VAL A 273 2.30 -8.13 -2.99
C VAL A 273 1.51 -8.77 -4.12
N GLU A 274 0.66 -9.74 -3.83
CA GLU A 274 -0.05 -10.54 -4.85
C GLU A 274 -1.46 -10.02 -5.16
N CYS A 275 -2.15 -9.49 -4.16
CA CYS A 275 -3.39 -8.76 -4.38
C CYS A 275 -3.10 -7.31 -4.77
N PRO A 276 -3.92 -6.71 -5.66
CA PRO A 276 -3.74 -5.33 -6.05
C PRO A 276 -4.15 -4.39 -4.93
N ALA A 277 -3.59 -3.18 -4.92
CA ALA A 277 -4.04 -2.12 -4.01
C ALA A 277 -5.45 -1.63 -4.42
N ILE A 278 -6.38 -1.66 -3.46
CA ILE A 278 -7.73 -1.14 -3.64
C ILE A 278 -7.90 0.08 -2.72
N LEU A 279 -7.96 1.28 -3.30
CA LEU A 279 -8.17 2.51 -2.58
C LEU A 279 -9.61 2.55 -2.01
N PRO A 280 -9.76 2.67 -0.68
CA PRO A 280 -11.06 2.62 -0.05
C PRO A 280 -11.88 3.87 -0.36
N ARG A 281 -13.20 3.77 -0.14
CA ARG A 281 -14.17 4.82 -0.44
C ARG A 281 -13.80 6.21 0.07
N CYS A 282 -13.30 6.31 1.29
CA CYS A 282 -12.92 7.58 1.89
C CYS A 282 -11.77 8.28 1.15
N MET A 283 -10.83 7.52 0.58
CA MET A 283 -9.67 8.08 -0.10
C MET A 283 -10.04 8.81 -1.39
N TRP A 284 -11.12 8.42 -2.06
CA TRP A 284 -11.61 9.17 -3.23
C TRP A 284 -12.75 10.14 -2.89
N GLY A 285 -13.04 10.39 -1.61
CA GLY A 285 -14.09 11.31 -1.18
C GLY A 285 -15.49 10.83 -1.55
N ALA A 286 -15.74 9.53 -1.40
CA ALA A 286 -17.05 8.96 -1.67
C ALA A 286 -18.13 9.55 -0.77
N ARG A 287 -19.27 9.90 -1.37
CA ARG A 287 -20.50 10.15 -0.61
C ARG A 287 -20.99 8.84 0.05
N PRO A 288 -21.76 8.94 1.14
CA PRO A 288 -22.43 7.79 1.74
C PRO A 288 -23.35 7.07 0.73
N TYR A 289 -23.51 5.78 0.94
CA TYR A 289 -24.57 4.98 0.30
C TYR A 289 -25.95 5.52 0.74
N ARG A 290 -26.92 5.59 -0.17
CA ARG A 290 -28.31 5.97 0.15
C ARG A 290 -29.15 4.72 0.43
N GLY A 291 -29.87 4.69 1.54
CA GLY A 291 -30.66 3.51 1.94
C GLY A 291 -29.82 2.40 2.54
N THR A 292 -30.28 1.15 2.43
CA THR A 292 -29.65 -0.02 3.06
C THR A 292 -29.01 -0.92 2.01
N PRO A 293 -27.68 -1.13 2.04
CA PRO A 293 -27.01 -1.95 1.04
C PRO A 293 -27.41 -3.42 1.21
N LYS A 294 -27.70 -4.09 0.08
CA LYS A 294 -28.03 -5.53 0.08
C LYS A 294 -26.74 -6.36 0.05
N PRO A 295 -26.57 -7.35 0.95
CA PRO A 295 -25.38 -8.19 0.97
C PRO A 295 -25.34 -9.15 -0.23
N LEU A 296 -24.12 -9.48 -0.67
CA LEU A 296 -23.84 -10.54 -1.63
C LEU A 296 -23.70 -11.90 -0.92
N THR A 297 -24.04 -12.98 -1.61
CA THR A 297 -23.76 -14.35 -1.16
C THR A 297 -22.47 -14.84 -1.82
N LEU A 298 -21.37 -14.83 -1.09
CA LEU A 298 -20.04 -15.22 -1.59
C LEU A 298 -19.80 -16.74 -1.49
N PRO A 299 -18.92 -17.33 -2.32
CA PRO A 299 -18.22 -16.71 -3.45
C PRO A 299 -19.14 -16.49 -4.67
N LEU A 300 -18.94 -15.38 -5.38
CA LEU A 300 -19.66 -15.12 -6.64
C LEU A 300 -19.16 -16.01 -7.76
N ALA A 301 -19.99 -16.22 -8.78
CA ALA A 301 -19.69 -17.06 -9.93
C ALA A 301 -19.43 -16.28 -11.23
N SER A 302 -19.56 -14.95 -11.21
CA SER A 302 -19.44 -14.14 -12.42
C SER A 302 -18.68 -12.83 -12.22
N VAL A 303 -18.07 -12.34 -13.30
CA VAL A 303 -17.47 -11.02 -13.39
C VAL A 303 -17.94 -10.37 -14.69
N TYR A 304 -18.32 -9.09 -14.60
CA TYR A 304 -18.77 -8.29 -15.72
C TYR A 304 -17.80 -7.13 -15.92
N ILE A 305 -17.16 -7.08 -17.09
CA ILE A 305 -16.24 -6.00 -17.46
C ILE A 305 -16.99 -4.88 -18.16
N HIS A 306 -16.70 -3.65 -17.73
CA HIS A 306 -17.25 -2.41 -18.23
C HIS A 306 -16.12 -1.44 -18.61
N HIS A 307 -16.40 -0.54 -19.55
CA HIS A 307 -15.74 0.76 -19.59
C HIS A 307 -16.67 1.82 -19.00
N THR A 308 -16.14 2.99 -18.64
CA THR A 308 -17.00 4.08 -18.15
C THR A 308 -17.67 4.83 -19.28
N PHE A 309 -17.03 4.90 -20.47
CA PHE A 309 -17.37 5.75 -21.61
C PHE A 309 -17.37 7.25 -21.30
N MET A 310 -18.05 7.66 -20.22
CA MET A 310 -17.97 8.97 -19.60
C MET A 310 -17.67 8.80 -18.10
N PRO A 311 -16.53 9.30 -17.58
CA PRO A 311 -15.47 10.02 -18.30
C PRO A 311 -14.78 9.16 -19.38
N SER A 312 -14.41 9.78 -20.50
CA SER A 312 -13.90 9.12 -21.71
C SER A 312 -12.38 9.02 -21.77
N ALA A 313 -11.67 9.94 -21.11
CA ALA A 313 -10.22 9.89 -21.00
C ALA A 313 -9.81 8.99 -19.81
N PRO A 314 -8.83 8.09 -19.98
CA PRO A 314 -8.21 7.39 -18.85
C PRO A 314 -7.59 8.40 -17.87
N CYS A 315 -7.90 8.25 -16.59
CA CYS A 315 -7.29 9.03 -15.52
C CYS A 315 -5.90 8.46 -15.20
N ARG A 316 -4.88 9.31 -15.04
CA ARG A 316 -3.47 8.88 -14.90
C ARG A 316 -2.85 9.27 -13.57
N THR A 317 -3.51 10.12 -12.79
CA THR A 317 -3.11 10.49 -11.43
C THR A 317 -4.21 10.16 -10.43
N PHE A 318 -3.84 9.97 -9.17
CA PHE A 318 -4.80 9.76 -8.08
C PHE A 318 -5.87 10.86 -8.05
N ALA A 319 -5.48 12.12 -8.17
CA ALA A 319 -6.41 13.25 -8.17
C ALA A 319 -7.43 13.19 -9.33
N GLU A 320 -6.99 12.79 -10.53
CA GLU A 320 -7.87 12.60 -11.68
C GLU A 320 -8.82 11.41 -11.50
N CYS A 321 -8.30 10.28 -11.02
CA CYS A 321 -9.09 9.08 -10.84
C CYS A 321 -10.09 9.23 -9.69
N ALA A 322 -9.71 9.85 -8.58
CA ALA A 322 -10.63 10.21 -7.50
C ALA A 322 -11.72 11.17 -7.98
N ARG A 323 -11.38 12.15 -8.84
CA ARG A 323 -12.37 13.06 -9.46
C ARG A 323 -13.33 12.30 -10.38
N ALA A 324 -12.82 11.38 -11.19
CA ALA A 324 -13.62 10.51 -12.05
C ALA A 324 -14.60 9.65 -11.24
N MET A 325 -14.13 9.03 -10.14
CA MET A 325 -14.95 8.28 -9.20
C MET A 325 -16.09 9.13 -8.63
N ARG A 326 -15.78 10.33 -8.12
CA ARG A 326 -16.81 11.25 -7.60
C ARG A 326 -17.79 11.69 -8.68
N ALA A 327 -17.34 11.94 -9.91
CA ALA A 327 -18.21 12.30 -11.02
C ALA A 327 -19.20 11.18 -11.38
N MET A 328 -18.71 9.94 -11.48
CA MET A 328 -19.56 8.77 -11.71
C MET A 328 -20.54 8.53 -10.57
N GLN A 329 -20.11 8.66 -9.32
CA GLN A 329 -21.00 8.51 -8.17
C GLN A 329 -22.11 9.57 -8.17
N ARG A 330 -21.77 10.84 -8.42
CA ARG A 330 -22.77 11.92 -8.55
C ARG A 330 -23.76 11.63 -9.65
N PHE A 331 -23.32 11.23 -10.84
CA PHE A 331 -24.23 10.89 -11.93
C PHE A 331 -25.14 9.70 -11.57
N HIS A 332 -24.60 8.66 -10.97
CA HIS A 332 -25.38 7.50 -10.54
C HIS A 332 -26.41 7.85 -9.45
N GLN A 333 -26.04 8.63 -8.45
CA GLN A 333 -26.94 9.00 -7.35
C GLN A 333 -27.92 10.11 -7.73
N ASP A 334 -27.43 11.21 -8.29
CA ASP A 334 -28.20 12.43 -8.48
C ASP A 334 -29.00 12.41 -9.80
N THR A 335 -28.48 11.76 -10.84
CA THR A 335 -29.14 11.70 -12.15
C THR A 335 -29.89 10.39 -12.37
N ARG A 336 -29.30 9.23 -12.01
CA ARG A 336 -29.97 7.92 -12.18
C ARG A 336 -30.80 7.49 -10.96
N GLY A 337 -30.72 8.21 -9.85
CA GLY A 337 -31.45 7.88 -8.62
C GLY A 337 -30.99 6.57 -7.95
N TRP A 338 -29.76 6.13 -8.19
CA TRP A 338 -29.21 4.93 -7.56
C TRP A 338 -28.70 5.22 -6.15
N ASP A 339 -28.56 4.17 -5.36
CA ASP A 339 -28.09 4.30 -3.98
C ASP A 339 -26.63 4.73 -3.87
N ASP A 340 -25.82 4.38 -4.87
CA ASP A 340 -24.37 4.60 -4.92
C ASP A 340 -23.84 4.36 -6.34
N ILE A 341 -22.54 4.58 -6.56
CA ILE A 341 -21.84 4.17 -7.79
C ILE A 341 -22.19 2.71 -8.15
N GLY A 342 -22.45 2.45 -9.43
CA GLY A 342 -22.99 1.15 -9.86
C GLY A 342 -22.00 -0.02 -9.81
N TYR A 343 -20.71 0.26 -9.98
CA TYR A 343 -19.66 -0.77 -10.07
C TYR A 343 -19.24 -1.30 -8.69
N SER A 344 -18.78 -2.55 -8.65
CA SER A 344 -18.11 -3.11 -7.47
C SER A 344 -16.74 -2.47 -7.30
N PHE A 345 -15.96 -2.44 -8.39
CA PHE A 345 -14.64 -1.84 -8.47
C PHE A 345 -14.51 -1.01 -9.75
N VAL A 346 -13.66 0.00 -9.70
CA VAL A 346 -13.27 0.80 -10.86
C VAL A 346 -11.75 0.78 -10.94
N VAL A 347 -11.20 0.63 -12.13
CA VAL A 347 -9.75 0.65 -12.35
C VAL A 347 -9.34 1.95 -13.04
N GLY A 348 -8.36 2.63 -12.43
CA GLY A 348 -7.72 3.82 -12.98
C GLY A 348 -6.46 3.49 -13.77
N SER A 349 -6.10 4.34 -14.73
CA SER A 349 -4.82 4.26 -15.42
C SER A 349 -3.68 4.90 -14.62
N ASP A 350 -3.86 5.11 -13.31
CA ASP A 350 -2.85 5.52 -12.33
C ASP A 350 -2.19 4.32 -11.60
N GLY A 351 -2.68 3.09 -11.87
CA GLY A 351 -2.16 1.85 -11.30
C GLY A 351 -2.93 1.33 -10.10
N TYR A 352 -4.11 1.89 -9.80
CA TYR A 352 -4.91 1.50 -8.63
C TYR A 352 -6.33 1.06 -9.00
N LEU A 353 -6.87 0.17 -8.18
CA LEU A 353 -8.30 -0.09 -8.12
C LEU A 353 -8.93 0.83 -7.09
N TYR A 354 -10.14 1.26 -7.38
CA TYR A 354 -10.97 2.09 -6.52
C TYR A 354 -12.18 1.29 -6.07
N GLN A 355 -12.41 1.27 -4.76
CA GLN A 355 -13.58 0.62 -4.19
C GLN A 355 -14.84 1.41 -4.57
N GLY A 356 -15.72 0.79 -5.37
CA GLY A 356 -17.09 1.25 -5.56
C GLY A 356 -17.97 0.71 -4.43
N ARG A 357 -18.91 -0.19 -4.75
CA ARG A 357 -19.66 -0.95 -3.75
C ARG A 357 -18.83 -2.06 -3.07
N GLY A 358 -17.72 -2.45 -3.67
CA GLY A 358 -16.75 -3.37 -3.09
C GLY A 358 -17.20 -4.83 -3.06
N TRP A 359 -16.57 -5.61 -2.17
CA TRP A 359 -16.67 -7.07 -2.13
C TRP A 359 -17.98 -7.62 -1.59
N HIS A 360 -18.68 -6.87 -0.73
CA HIS A 360 -19.74 -7.43 0.11
C HIS A 360 -21.16 -7.01 -0.28
N TRP A 361 -21.30 -6.03 -1.18
CA TRP A 361 -22.57 -5.38 -1.47
C TRP A 361 -22.97 -5.49 -2.95
N VAL A 362 -24.26 -5.71 -3.19
CA VAL A 362 -24.84 -5.86 -4.53
C VAL A 362 -24.65 -4.59 -5.36
N GLY A 363 -24.20 -4.78 -6.61
CA GLY A 363 -23.97 -3.75 -7.63
C GLY A 363 -25.23 -3.09 -8.21
N ALA A 364 -25.02 -2.14 -9.11
CA ALA A 364 -26.02 -1.64 -10.06
C ALA A 364 -25.47 -1.50 -11.50
N HIS A 365 -24.46 -2.31 -11.83
CA HIS A 365 -23.70 -2.23 -13.09
C HIS A 365 -24.30 -3.02 -14.25
N THR A 366 -24.96 -4.16 -13.98
CA THR A 366 -25.48 -5.09 -15.00
C THR A 366 -26.89 -5.52 -14.62
N LYS A 367 -27.91 -4.92 -15.23
CA LYS A 367 -29.32 -5.18 -14.92
C LYS A 367 -29.66 -6.67 -15.04
N GLY A 368 -30.27 -7.25 -14.00
CA GLY A 368 -30.59 -8.69 -13.92
C GLY A 368 -29.47 -9.57 -13.33
N TYR A 369 -28.24 -9.05 -13.23
CA TYR A 369 -27.05 -9.83 -12.86
C TYR A 369 -26.25 -9.25 -11.69
N ASN A 370 -26.64 -8.09 -11.16
CA ASN A 370 -25.95 -7.38 -10.08
C ASN A 370 -25.65 -8.19 -8.81
N SER A 371 -26.47 -9.21 -8.50
CA SER A 371 -26.28 -10.07 -7.33
C SER A 371 -25.51 -11.35 -7.63
N GLN A 372 -25.14 -11.59 -8.88
CA GLN A 372 -24.51 -12.84 -9.34
C GLN A 372 -23.00 -12.67 -9.58
N GLY A 373 -22.53 -11.44 -9.76
CA GLY A 373 -21.14 -11.17 -10.09
C GLY A 373 -20.68 -9.75 -9.79
N TYR A 374 -19.36 -9.56 -9.77
CA TYR A 374 -18.75 -8.24 -9.61
C TYR A 374 -18.76 -7.47 -10.92
N GLY A 375 -19.02 -6.16 -10.86
CA GLY A 375 -18.83 -5.25 -11.98
C GLY A 375 -17.53 -4.48 -11.84
N VAL A 376 -16.64 -4.63 -12.82
CA VAL A 376 -15.35 -3.92 -12.86
C VAL A 376 -15.38 -2.92 -14.01
N GLY A 377 -15.28 -1.62 -13.70
CA GLY A 377 -15.30 -0.54 -14.69
C GLY A 377 -13.92 0.04 -14.97
N TYR A 378 -13.49 0.08 -16.22
CA TYR A 378 -12.29 0.78 -16.66
C TYR A 378 -12.60 2.24 -16.96
N VAL A 379 -11.90 3.17 -16.30
CA VAL A 379 -12.04 4.61 -16.58
C VAL A 379 -11.54 4.91 -17.99
N GLY A 380 -12.45 5.24 -18.89
CA GLY A 380 -12.17 5.63 -20.27
C GLY A 380 -13.20 5.12 -21.28
N ASP A 381 -12.99 5.48 -22.54
CA ASP A 381 -13.67 4.93 -23.71
C ASP A 381 -12.75 4.00 -24.51
N PHE A 382 -12.95 2.69 -24.34
CA PHE A 382 -12.19 1.64 -25.03
C PHE A 382 -12.92 1.08 -26.26
N SER A 383 -13.69 1.92 -26.96
CA SER A 383 -14.35 1.54 -28.21
C SER A 383 -13.37 1.35 -29.37
N ALA A 384 -12.32 2.17 -29.43
CA ALA A 384 -11.32 2.15 -30.52
C ALA A 384 -9.88 1.96 -30.04
N THR A 385 -9.61 2.11 -28.75
CA THR A 385 -8.28 1.95 -28.15
C THR A 385 -8.36 0.97 -26.99
N SER A 386 -7.29 0.21 -26.78
CA SER A 386 -7.18 -0.66 -25.59
C SER A 386 -6.71 0.13 -24.37
N PRO A 387 -7.07 -0.29 -23.14
CA PRO A 387 -6.43 0.24 -21.94
C PRO A 387 -4.92 -0.02 -21.94
N ASP A 388 -4.18 0.74 -21.13
CA ASP A 388 -2.74 0.52 -20.95
C ASP A 388 -2.51 -0.93 -20.44
N PRO A 389 -1.44 -1.63 -20.89
CA PRO A 389 -1.20 -3.03 -20.51
C PRO A 389 -1.17 -3.28 -19.00
N ASP A 390 -0.59 -2.37 -18.23
CA ASP A 390 -0.57 -2.47 -16.76
C ASP A 390 -1.96 -2.34 -16.15
N THR A 391 -2.83 -1.51 -16.73
CA THR A 391 -4.24 -1.37 -16.30
C THR A 391 -5.02 -2.66 -16.56
N ILE A 392 -4.71 -3.36 -17.67
CA ILE A 392 -5.24 -4.69 -17.97
C ILE A 392 -4.74 -5.71 -16.93
N ALA A 393 -3.42 -5.75 -16.70
CA ALA A 393 -2.78 -6.68 -15.78
C ALA A 393 -3.34 -6.55 -14.34
N LEU A 394 -3.62 -5.33 -13.88
CA LEU A 394 -4.17 -5.08 -12.54
C LEU A 394 -5.49 -5.83 -12.28
N VAL A 395 -6.31 -6.03 -13.30
CA VAL A 395 -7.55 -6.82 -13.17
C VAL A 395 -7.29 -8.29 -13.49
N ARG A 396 -6.72 -8.56 -14.67
CA ARG A 396 -6.54 -9.93 -15.19
C ARG A 396 -5.63 -10.77 -14.32
N ASP A 397 -4.48 -10.22 -13.94
CA ASP A 397 -3.37 -10.95 -13.33
C ASP A 397 -3.33 -10.76 -11.80
N GLU A 398 -3.97 -9.72 -11.27
CA GLU A 398 -3.97 -9.42 -9.83
C GLU A 398 -5.36 -9.55 -9.20
N LEU A 399 -6.35 -8.74 -9.60
CA LEU A 399 -7.67 -8.72 -8.93
C LEU A 399 -8.40 -10.07 -9.02
N LEU A 400 -8.49 -10.67 -10.21
CA LEU A 400 -9.25 -11.91 -10.40
C LEU A 400 -8.61 -13.10 -9.66
N PRO A 401 -7.29 -13.36 -9.78
CA PRO A 401 -6.64 -14.41 -9.00
C PRO A 401 -6.73 -14.16 -7.48
N CYS A 402 -6.56 -12.91 -7.03
CA CYS A 402 -6.75 -12.53 -5.63
C CYS A 402 -8.17 -12.84 -5.14
N ALA A 403 -9.19 -12.52 -5.93
CA ALA A 403 -10.58 -12.79 -5.58
C ALA A 403 -10.87 -14.31 -5.48
N VAL A 404 -10.24 -15.12 -6.32
CA VAL A 404 -10.35 -16.59 -6.26
C VAL A 404 -9.70 -17.14 -5.00
N ARG A 405 -8.42 -16.79 -4.76
CA ARG A 405 -7.67 -17.29 -3.60
C ARG A 405 -8.30 -16.92 -2.28
N THR A 406 -8.85 -15.71 -2.19
CA THR A 406 -9.48 -15.21 -0.98
C THR A 406 -10.96 -15.58 -0.84
N GLY A 407 -11.46 -16.52 -1.67
CA GLY A 407 -12.81 -17.07 -1.54
C GLY A 407 -13.93 -16.08 -1.88
N ARG A 408 -13.62 -14.99 -2.59
CA ARG A 408 -14.59 -13.96 -3.03
C ARG A 408 -15.20 -14.28 -4.39
N LEU A 409 -14.49 -15.06 -5.19
CA LEU A 409 -14.85 -15.51 -6.53
C LEU A 409 -14.61 -17.01 -6.64
N ARG A 410 -15.49 -17.75 -7.31
CA ARG A 410 -15.27 -19.19 -7.56
C ARG A 410 -14.11 -19.38 -8.53
N TRP A 411 -13.33 -20.44 -8.38
CA TRP A 411 -12.20 -20.73 -9.29
C TRP A 411 -12.64 -20.97 -10.75
N ASN A 412 -13.87 -21.45 -10.97
CA ASN A 412 -14.50 -21.67 -12.27
C ASN A 412 -15.48 -20.55 -12.65
N TYR A 413 -15.19 -19.31 -12.24
CA TYR A 413 -16.02 -18.15 -12.56
C TYR A 413 -16.19 -17.96 -14.07
N THR A 414 -17.27 -17.26 -14.42
CA THR A 414 -17.49 -16.80 -15.79
C THR A 414 -17.22 -15.30 -15.91
N LEU A 415 -16.39 -14.91 -16.87
CA LEU A 415 -16.11 -13.53 -17.22
C LEU A 415 -16.88 -13.16 -18.49
N ARG A 416 -17.55 -12.00 -18.47
CA ARG A 416 -18.28 -11.48 -19.63
C ARG A 416 -18.10 -9.97 -19.76
N GLY A 417 -18.17 -9.47 -20.99
CA GLY A 417 -18.40 -8.06 -21.27
C GLY A 417 -19.87 -7.69 -21.03
N HIS A 418 -20.15 -6.45 -20.61
CA HIS A 418 -21.53 -6.00 -20.38
C HIS A 418 -22.46 -6.22 -21.59
N ARG A 419 -21.96 -6.03 -22.82
CA ARG A 419 -22.69 -6.27 -24.07
C ARG A 419 -23.29 -7.66 -24.22
N GLN A 420 -22.76 -8.67 -23.52
CA GLN A 420 -23.30 -10.03 -23.55
C GLN A 420 -24.54 -10.20 -22.66
N MET A 421 -24.86 -9.20 -21.83
CA MET A 421 -25.95 -9.25 -20.85
C MET A 421 -27.11 -8.31 -21.18
N GLY A 422 -27.02 -7.55 -22.27
CA GLY A 422 -28.05 -6.59 -22.69
C GLY A 422 -27.62 -5.76 -23.90
N GLN A 423 -28.50 -4.87 -24.36
CA GLN A 423 -28.25 -3.99 -25.50
C GLN A 423 -27.38 -2.78 -25.10
N THR A 424 -26.07 -2.94 -25.23
CA THR A 424 -25.07 -1.90 -24.94
C THR A 424 -23.77 -2.18 -25.68
N ASP A 425 -23.01 -1.15 -26.04
CA ASP A 425 -21.67 -1.30 -26.62
C ASP A 425 -20.58 -1.51 -25.56
N CYS A 426 -20.89 -1.33 -24.28
CA CYS A 426 -19.96 -1.55 -23.17
C CYS A 426 -19.44 -3.00 -23.16
N PRO A 427 -18.13 -3.27 -22.99
CA PRO A 427 -17.04 -2.39 -22.54
C PRO A 427 -16.27 -1.66 -23.66
N GLY A 428 -16.86 -1.47 -24.84
CA GLY A 428 -16.14 -0.98 -26.03
C GLY A 428 -15.45 -2.11 -26.79
N ASN A 429 -15.25 -1.94 -28.11
CA ASN A 429 -14.81 -3.05 -28.97
C ASN A 429 -13.38 -3.52 -28.64
N SER A 430 -12.46 -2.60 -28.40
CA SER A 430 -11.07 -2.96 -28.10
C SER A 430 -10.95 -3.70 -26.77
N LEU A 431 -11.59 -3.20 -25.70
CA LEU A 431 -11.58 -3.89 -24.41
C LEU A 431 -12.37 -5.21 -24.45
N PHE A 432 -13.45 -5.29 -25.24
CA PHE A 432 -14.17 -6.56 -25.42
C PHE A 432 -13.33 -7.63 -26.13
N GLN A 433 -12.55 -7.24 -27.15
CA GLN A 433 -11.61 -8.14 -27.81
C GLN A 433 -10.51 -8.61 -26.85
N GLU A 434 -9.97 -7.70 -26.04
CA GLU A 434 -8.95 -8.01 -25.02
C GLU A 434 -9.46 -9.06 -24.02
N ILE A 435 -10.63 -8.85 -23.40
CA ILE A 435 -11.16 -9.80 -22.40
C ILE A 435 -11.51 -11.16 -22.99
N GLY A 436 -11.69 -11.25 -24.31
CA GLY A 436 -11.88 -12.51 -25.03
C GLY A 436 -10.72 -13.50 -24.88
N THR A 437 -9.55 -13.01 -24.47
CA THR A 437 -8.35 -13.82 -24.23
C THR A 437 -8.19 -14.26 -22.77
N TRP A 438 -9.04 -13.78 -21.86
CA TRP A 438 -8.86 -13.98 -20.42
C TRP A 438 -9.46 -15.31 -19.96
N GLN A 439 -8.94 -15.83 -18.84
CA GLN A 439 -9.50 -17.00 -18.18
C GLN A 439 -10.98 -16.76 -17.81
N GLY A 440 -11.80 -17.78 -18.08
CA GLY A 440 -13.22 -17.77 -17.73
C GLY A 440 -14.11 -16.98 -18.69
N PHE A 441 -13.56 -16.36 -19.75
CA PHE A 441 -14.38 -15.70 -20.77
C PHE A 441 -15.33 -16.71 -21.45
N GLN A 442 -16.60 -16.33 -21.59
CA GLN A 442 -17.65 -17.10 -22.27
C GLN A 442 -18.53 -16.20 -23.11
#